data_AF-A0A2V6L1P1-F1
#
_entry.id   AF-A0A2V6L1P1-F1
#
_cell.length_a   1.000
_cell.length_b   1.000
_cell.length_c   1.000
_cell.angle_alpha   90.00
_cell.angle_beta   90.00
_cell.angle_gamma   90.00
#
_symmetry.space_group_name_H-M   'P 1'
#
loop_
_entity.id
_entity.type
_entity.pdbx_description
1 polymer ?
#
loop_
_entity_poly.entity_id
_entity_poly.type
_entity_poly.pdbx_seq_one_letter_code
_entity_poly.pdbx_strand_id
1 'polypeptide(L)'
;MIGWLGGNVLRGFRLMIDFPRRMTYWGRVSDLDPHDLDQVGVTLEKRSEGYFIAGIAETSGKPTVDAVRVGDKLIQVDSVLLSSATRGAIFALHGQPGSVRMLVLERDGQQLTLPAKVTAF
;
A
#
# COMPACT_ATOMS: atom_id res chain seq x y z
N MET A 1 30.24 0.26 2.86
CA MET A 1 29.04 -0.30 2.21
C MET A 1 27.84 0.31 2.91
N ILE A 2 26.95 0.98 2.18
CA ILE A 2 25.71 1.57 2.73
C ILE A 2 24.58 0.66 2.26
N GLY A 3 23.93 -0.03 3.19
CA GLY A 3 22.75 -0.85 2.93
C GLY A 3 21.51 -0.16 3.48
N TRP A 4 20.41 -0.21 2.73
CA TRP A 4 19.11 0.27 3.19
C TRP A 4 18.32 -0.90 3.79
N LEU A 5 17.74 -0.69 4.96
CA LEU A 5 16.75 -1.60 5.55
C LEU A 5 15.36 -1.00 5.37
N GLY A 6 14.47 -1.74 4.69
CA GLY A 6 13.07 -1.36 4.57
C GLY A 6 12.35 -1.48 5.93
N GLY A 7 11.48 -0.52 6.24
CA GLY A 7 10.77 -0.48 7.53
C GLY A 7 9.96 -1.74 7.87
N ASN A 8 9.48 -2.49 6.87
CA ASN A 8 8.71 -3.72 7.09
C ASN A 8 9.57 -4.88 7.62
N VAL A 9 10.88 -4.89 7.28
CA VAL A 9 11.83 -5.86 7.82
C VAL A 9 11.99 -5.69 9.34
N LEU A 10 11.74 -4.48 9.87
CA LEU A 10 11.92 -4.17 11.30
C LEU A 10 10.78 -4.71 12.18
N ARG A 11 9.59 -5.00 11.62
CA ARG A 11 8.40 -5.38 12.39
C ARG A 11 8.59 -6.66 13.21
N GLY A 12 9.41 -7.59 12.71
CA GLY A 12 9.70 -8.85 13.38
C GLY A 12 10.85 -8.81 14.38
N PHE A 13 11.42 -7.64 14.66
CA PHE A 13 12.60 -7.50 15.52
C PHE A 13 12.37 -6.55 16.69
N ARG A 14 12.86 -6.95 17.86
CA ARG A 14 13.10 -6.04 18.97
C ARG A 14 14.49 -5.43 18.82
N LEU A 15 14.53 -4.10 18.71
CA LEU A 15 15.76 -3.32 18.67
C LEU A 15 16.16 -2.91 20.08
N MET A 16 17.41 -3.21 20.46
CA MET A 16 18.06 -2.67 21.65
C MET A 16 19.23 -1.79 21.23
N ILE A 17 19.33 -0.59 21.79
CA ILE A 17 20.42 0.35 21.52
C ILE A 17 21.30 0.44 22.77
N ASP A 18 22.54 -0.03 22.66
CA ASP A 18 23.59 0.16 23.67
C ASP A 18 24.38 1.42 23.31
N PHE A 19 23.98 2.55 23.90
CA PHE A 19 24.59 3.85 23.64
C PHE A 19 26.08 3.91 24.04
N PRO A 20 26.51 3.44 25.22
CA PRO A 20 27.93 3.42 25.58
C PRO A 20 28.81 2.65 24.59
N ARG A 21 28.34 1.51 24.08
CA ARG A 21 29.09 0.69 23.11
C ARG A 21 28.85 1.10 21.66
N ARG A 22 27.92 2.02 21.40
CA ARG A 22 27.48 2.43 20.06
C ARG A 22 27.03 1.23 19.20
N MET A 23 26.36 0.28 19.84
CA MET A 23 25.93 -0.97 19.21
C MET A 23 24.42 -1.10 19.23
N THR A 24 23.89 -1.81 18.24
CA THR A 24 22.49 -2.25 18.22
C THR A 24 22.40 -3.76 18.23
N TYR A 25 21.48 -4.29 19.03
CA TYR A 25 21.19 -5.71 19.12
C TYR A 25 19.77 -5.95 18.60
N TRP A 26 19.63 -6.99 17.79
CA TRP A 26 18.42 -7.27 17.04
C TRP A 26 17.95 -8.67 17.40
N GLY A 27 16.93 -8.76 18.23
CA GLY A 27 16.30 -10.03 18.59
C GLY A 27 15.10 -10.26 17.69
N ARG A 28 15.08 -11.34 16.91
CA ARG A 28 13.87 -11.75 16.18
C ARG A 28 12.80 -12.17 17.19
N VAL A 29 11.63 -11.55 17.12
CA VAL A 29 10.50 -11.79 18.03
C VAL A 29 9.29 -12.39 17.33
N SER A 30 9.23 -12.32 16.00
CA SER A 30 8.23 -13.01 15.19
C SER A 30 8.79 -13.40 13.82
N ASP A 31 8.06 -14.25 13.12
CA ASP A 31 8.23 -14.39 11.69
C ASP A 31 7.82 -13.10 10.98
N LEU A 32 8.44 -12.85 9.82
CA LEU A 32 8.01 -11.77 8.93
C LEU A 32 6.89 -12.36 8.09
N ASP A 33 5.78 -11.63 7.97
CA ASP A 33 4.73 -11.99 7.02
C ASP A 33 5.18 -11.56 5.62
N PRO A 34 5.45 -12.49 4.68
CA PRO A 34 5.85 -12.14 3.32
C PRO A 34 4.73 -11.41 2.56
N HIS A 35 3.50 -11.40 3.08
CA HIS A 35 2.32 -10.79 2.45
C HIS A 35 1.92 -9.45 3.08
N ASP A 36 2.71 -8.90 4.02
CA ASP A 36 2.43 -7.60 4.68
C ASP A 36 2.40 -6.41 3.68
N LEU A 37 2.93 -6.61 2.47
CA LEU A 37 2.95 -5.61 1.40
C LEU A 37 1.91 -5.86 0.31
N ASP A 38 1.15 -6.94 0.39
CA ASP A 38 0.23 -7.34 -0.66
C ASP A 38 -0.96 -6.41 -0.70
N GLN A 39 -1.13 -5.77 -1.84
CA GLN A 39 -2.18 -4.79 -2.06
C GLN A 39 -2.50 -4.64 -3.54
N VAL A 40 -3.57 -3.90 -3.84
CA VAL A 40 -3.77 -3.37 -5.19
C VAL A 40 -2.58 -2.50 -5.56
N GLY A 41 -1.96 -2.76 -6.72
CA GLY A 41 -0.72 -2.13 -7.16
C GLY A 41 -0.85 -0.67 -7.60
N VAL A 42 -1.24 0.21 -6.69
CA VAL A 42 -1.32 1.65 -6.88
C VAL A 42 -0.63 2.39 -5.73
N THR A 43 -0.08 3.57 -6.01
CA THR A 43 0.33 4.52 -4.97
C THR A 43 -0.67 5.66 -4.92
N LEU A 44 -0.87 6.19 -3.71
CA LEU A 44 -1.81 7.29 -3.49
C LEU A 44 -1.07 8.57 -3.08
N GLU A 45 -1.51 9.68 -3.63
CA GLU A 45 -1.20 11.02 -3.14
C GLU A 45 -2.41 11.57 -2.38
N LYS A 46 -2.19 12.07 -1.15
CA LYS A 46 -3.22 12.78 -0.40
C LYS A 46 -3.21 14.26 -0.82
N ARG A 47 -4.34 14.73 -1.34
CA ARG A 47 -4.62 16.14 -1.60
C ARG A 47 -5.70 16.66 -0.65
N SER A 48 -5.94 17.97 -0.65
CA SER A 48 -7.01 18.60 0.13
C SER A 48 -8.38 17.96 -0.13
N GLU A 49 -8.65 17.58 -1.38
CA GLU A 49 -9.94 17.05 -1.80
C GLU A 49 -10.12 15.53 -1.64
N GLY A 50 -9.06 14.78 -1.32
CA GLY A 50 -9.14 13.32 -1.28
C GLY A 50 -7.82 12.61 -1.61
N TYR A 51 -7.91 11.31 -1.84
CA TYR A 51 -6.81 10.48 -2.28
C TYR A 51 -6.86 10.30 -3.79
N PHE A 52 -5.71 10.43 -4.44
CA PHE A 52 -5.58 10.32 -5.90
C PHE A 52 -4.55 9.27 -6.25
N ILE A 53 -4.79 8.53 -7.33
CA ILE A 53 -3.79 7.60 -7.86
C ILE A 53 -2.59 8.40 -8.36
N ALA A 54 -1.44 8.18 -7.74
CA ALA A 54 -0.18 8.85 -8.07
C ALA A 54 0.71 8.02 -8.99
N GLY A 55 0.55 6.69 -8.92
CA GLY A 55 1.34 5.74 -9.70
C GLY A 55 0.66 4.38 -9.74
N ILE A 56 1.06 3.59 -10.73
CA ILE A 56 0.60 2.22 -10.93
C ILE A 56 1.84 1.34 -10.94
N ALA A 57 1.84 0.30 -10.11
CA ALA A 57 2.92 -0.66 -10.06
C ALA A 57 2.91 -1.54 -11.31
N GLU A 58 4.09 -1.93 -11.75
CA GLU A 58 4.27 -2.86 -12.86
C GLU A 58 4.88 -4.17 -12.38
N THR A 59 4.45 -5.27 -12.99
CA THR A 59 5.08 -6.59 -12.83
C THR A 59 5.41 -7.13 -14.20
N SER A 60 6.67 -7.49 -14.42
CA SER A 60 7.15 -7.96 -15.73
C SER A 60 6.83 -6.99 -16.87
N GLY A 61 6.95 -5.68 -16.61
CA GLY A 61 6.70 -4.61 -17.58
C GLY A 61 5.23 -4.39 -17.95
N LYS A 62 4.29 -4.92 -17.16
CA LYS A 62 2.84 -4.71 -17.36
C LYS A 62 2.23 -4.07 -16.12
N PRO A 63 1.32 -3.09 -16.28
CA PRO A 63 0.55 -2.57 -15.17
C PRO A 63 -0.15 -3.69 -14.41
N THR A 64 -0.12 -3.61 -13.08
CA THR A 64 -0.80 -4.57 -12.18
C THR A 64 -2.32 -4.36 -12.15
N VAL A 65 -2.79 -3.21 -12.66
CA VAL A 65 -4.20 -2.85 -12.81
C VAL A 65 -4.45 -2.29 -14.21
N ASP A 66 -5.56 -2.69 -14.85
CA ASP A 66 -5.79 -2.37 -16.27
C ASP A 66 -6.52 -1.03 -16.50
N ALA A 67 -7.60 -0.76 -15.76
CA ALA A 67 -8.52 0.35 -16.07
C ALA A 67 -8.34 1.59 -15.18
N VAL A 68 -7.48 1.50 -14.17
CA VAL A 68 -7.10 2.58 -13.26
C VAL A 68 -6.08 3.48 -13.95
N ARG A 69 -6.15 4.80 -13.73
CA ARG A 69 -5.21 5.78 -14.29
C ARG A 69 -4.67 6.69 -13.19
N VAL A 70 -3.44 7.16 -13.41
CA VAL A 70 -2.87 8.25 -12.60
C VAL A 70 -3.76 9.48 -12.73
N GLY A 71 -4.06 10.12 -11.60
CA GLY A 71 -4.97 11.25 -11.50
C GLY A 71 -6.41 10.88 -11.13
N ASP A 72 -6.81 9.60 -11.21
CA ASP A 72 -8.12 9.17 -10.71
C ASP A 72 -8.24 9.46 -9.22
N LYS A 73 -9.39 10.00 -8.81
CA LYS A 73 -9.68 10.21 -7.38
C LYS A 73 -10.29 8.93 -6.82
N LEU A 74 -9.68 8.37 -5.79
CA LEU A 74 -10.16 7.16 -5.12
C LEU A 74 -11.21 7.54 -4.06
N ILE A 75 -12.46 7.16 -4.31
CA ILE A 75 -13.62 7.49 -3.47
C ILE A 75 -13.90 6.39 -2.46
N GLN A 76 -13.81 5.12 -2.89
CA GLN A 76 -14.18 3.98 -2.06
C GLN A 76 -13.37 2.74 -2.45
N VAL A 77 -13.07 1.90 -1.45
CA VAL A 77 -12.55 0.54 -1.64
C VAL A 77 -13.46 -0.42 -0.91
N ASP A 78 -14.09 -1.34 -1.64
CA ASP A 78 -15.14 -2.23 -1.13
C ASP A 78 -16.25 -1.45 -0.41
N SER A 79 -16.36 -1.52 0.92
CA SER A 79 -17.32 -0.75 1.73
C SER A 79 -16.71 0.47 2.43
N VAL A 80 -15.41 0.72 2.25
CA VAL A 80 -14.66 1.78 2.94
C VAL A 80 -14.63 3.04 2.08
N LEU A 81 -15.38 4.06 2.50
CA LEU A 81 -15.33 5.41 1.92
C LEU A 81 -14.05 6.12 2.34
N LEU A 82 -13.35 6.73 1.38
CA LEU A 82 -12.05 7.40 1.56
C LEU A 82 -12.15 8.92 1.64
N SER A 83 -13.32 9.50 1.35
CA SER A 83 -13.58 10.95 1.38
C SER A 83 -13.42 11.59 2.76
N SER A 84 -13.62 10.83 3.83
CA SER A 84 -13.53 11.28 5.23
C SER A 84 -12.48 10.51 6.06
N ALA A 85 -11.69 9.66 5.41
CA ALA A 85 -10.99 8.60 6.11
C ALA A 85 -9.57 8.99 6.57
N THR A 86 -9.15 8.41 7.69
CA THR A 86 -7.79 8.56 8.21
C THR A 86 -6.78 7.88 7.29
N ARG A 87 -5.48 8.18 7.45
CA ARG A 87 -4.39 7.50 6.71
C ARG A 87 -4.51 5.97 6.75
N GLY A 88 -5.10 5.40 7.81
CA GLY A 88 -5.29 3.97 7.96
C GLY A 88 -6.34 3.35 7.02
N ALA A 89 -7.30 4.13 6.49
CA ALA A 89 -8.29 3.56 5.57
C ALA A 89 -7.71 3.13 4.23
N ILE A 90 -6.52 3.61 3.87
CA ILE A 90 -5.75 3.17 2.70
C ILE A 90 -5.40 1.68 2.81
N PHE A 91 -5.32 1.12 4.03
CA PHE A 91 -5.12 -0.32 4.24
C PHE A 91 -6.26 -1.17 3.66
N ALA A 92 -7.40 -0.58 3.27
CA ALA A 92 -8.45 -1.29 2.52
C ALA A 92 -7.96 -1.83 1.16
N LEU A 93 -6.87 -1.27 0.61
CA LEU A 93 -6.25 -1.79 -0.61
C LEU A 93 -5.46 -3.08 -0.37
N HIS A 94 -5.11 -3.41 0.88
CA HIS A 94 -4.40 -4.64 1.21
C HIS A 94 -5.33 -5.84 1.10
N GLY A 95 -4.76 -7.02 0.91
CA GLY A 95 -5.52 -8.27 0.91
C GLY A 95 -4.66 -9.46 0.56
N GLN A 96 -5.30 -10.61 0.37
CA GLN A 96 -4.60 -11.80 -0.12
C GLN A 96 -4.34 -11.66 -1.63
N PRO A 97 -3.17 -12.06 -2.15
CA PRO A 97 -2.88 -12.07 -3.57
C PRO A 97 -3.98 -12.76 -4.38
N GLY A 98 -4.37 -12.14 -5.49
CA GLY A 98 -5.43 -12.64 -6.37
C GLY A 98 -6.85 -12.35 -5.89
N SER A 99 -7.05 -11.92 -4.63
CA SER A 99 -8.34 -11.35 -4.22
C SER A 99 -8.64 -10.06 -4.98
N VAL A 100 -9.92 -9.73 -5.11
CA VAL A 100 -10.38 -8.55 -5.85
C VAL A 100 -10.94 -7.53 -4.89
N ARG A 101 -10.48 -6.29 -5.02
CA ARG A 101 -11.04 -5.10 -4.39
C ARG A 101 -11.88 -4.35 -5.42
N MET A 102 -13.07 -3.92 -5.02
CA MET A 102 -13.90 -3.04 -5.83
C MET A 102 -13.53 -1.60 -5.55
N LEU A 103 -13.00 -0.90 -6.54
CA LEU A 103 -12.63 0.50 -6.44
C LEU A 103 -13.74 1.37 -7.03
N VAL A 104 -14.19 2.37 -6.28
CA VAL A 104 -14.97 3.48 -6.83
C VAL A 104 -14.01 4.65 -7.04
N LEU A 105 -13.83 5.01 -8.29
CA LEU A 105 -12.98 6.10 -8.73
C LEU A 105 -13.84 7.23 -9.30
N GLU A 106 -13.32 8.45 -9.28
CA GLU A 106 -13.84 9.57 -10.05
C GLU A 106 -12.77 10.04 -11.04
N ARG A 107 -13.18 10.16 -12.31
CA ARG A 107 -12.37 10.63 -13.43
C ARG A 107 -13.20 11.63 -14.23
N ASP A 108 -12.69 12.85 -14.40
CA ASP A 108 -13.36 13.92 -15.15
C ASP A 108 -14.82 14.16 -14.69
N GLY A 109 -15.07 14.03 -13.39
CA GLY A 109 -16.40 14.18 -12.78
C GLY A 109 -17.35 12.98 -12.94
N GLN A 110 -16.90 11.89 -13.58
CA GLN A 110 -17.67 10.65 -13.70
C GLN A 110 -17.17 9.60 -12.73
N GLN A 111 -18.09 8.87 -12.09
CA GLN A 111 -17.74 7.74 -11.24
C GLN A 111 -17.60 6.45 -12.05
N LEU A 112 -16.54 5.71 -11.73
CA LEU A 112 -16.18 4.42 -12.33
C LEU A 112 -16.06 3.39 -11.21
N THR A 113 -16.72 2.25 -11.37
CA THR A 113 -16.57 1.12 -10.45
C THR A 113 -15.78 0.02 -11.13
N LEU A 114 -14.58 -0.27 -10.64
CA LEU A 114 -13.62 -1.15 -11.28
C LEU A 114 -13.13 -2.24 -10.32
N PRO A 115 -13.08 -3.51 -10.75
CA PRO A 115 -12.38 -4.55 -10.00
C PRO A 115 -10.87 -4.36 -10.14
N ALA A 116 -10.14 -4.47 -9.03
CA ALA A 116 -8.69 -4.43 -9.00
C ALA A 116 -8.16 -5.64 -8.22
N LYS A 117 -7.23 -6.39 -8.82
CA LYS A 117 -6.61 -7.54 -8.15
C LYS A 117 -5.54 -7.07 -7.18
N VAL A 118 -5.49 -7.73 -6.03
CA VAL A 118 -4.36 -7.62 -5.11
C VAL A 118 -3.17 -8.37 -5.71
N THR A 119 -2.03 -7.70 -5.73
CA THR A 119 -0.75 -8.22 -6.23
C THR A 119 0.13 -8.60 -5.04
N ALA A 120 0.89 -9.69 -5.20
CA ALA A 120 1.94 -10.06 -4.26
C ALA A 120 3.19 -9.21 -4.53
N PHE A 121 3.72 -8.51 -3.51
CA PHE A 121 4.87 -7.61 -3.65
C PHE A 121 6.08 -8.02 -2.82
#